data_AF-A0A2W4R6Z1-F1
#
_entry.id   AF-A0A2W4R6Z1-F1
#
_cell.length_a   1.000
_cell.length_b   1.000
_cell.length_c   1.000
_cell.angle_alpha   90.00
_cell.angle_beta   90.00
_cell.angle_gamma   90.00
#
_symmetry.space_group_name_H-M   'P 1'
#
loop_
_entity.id
_entity.type
_entity.pdbx_description
1 polymer ?
#
loop_
_entity_poly.entity_id
_entity_poly.type
_entity_poly.pdbx_seq_one_letter_code
_entity_poly.pdbx_strand_id
1 'polypeptide(L)'
;MPQTTLPDYHFLYFAPPLGAEWFFDAARRYWERFRPTVLSDLSFLRFIPRGRSVIVTVVTRRDTVEQIGVELAQVRPDAYYDAVVQDLFADMKAVLNQRAERVWPFGVPLATAQPGPDNRLDPTPGPLISGSPVPTRAPSGFITQTPTPMPTAPVPTPDPGATTTGQEPIQPTPGPLIGG
;
A
#
# COMPACT_ATOMS: atom_id res chain seq x y z
N MET A 1 14.06 -25.18 -5.55
CA MET A 1 12.80 -25.93 -5.75
C MET A 1 11.64 -24.95 -5.59
N PRO A 2 10.52 -25.11 -6.29
CA PRO A 2 9.36 -24.22 -6.13
C PRO A 2 8.76 -24.36 -4.72
N GLN A 3 8.44 -23.23 -4.08
CA GLN A 3 7.84 -23.20 -2.75
C GLN A 3 6.35 -23.55 -2.85
N THR A 4 5.96 -24.70 -2.30
CA THR A 4 4.58 -25.20 -2.35
C THR A 4 3.87 -25.16 -1.00
N THR A 5 4.53 -24.77 0.10
CA THR A 5 3.92 -24.63 1.42
C THR A 5 3.81 -23.17 1.85
N LEU A 6 2.80 -22.85 2.67
CA LEU A 6 2.61 -21.52 3.23
C LEU A 6 3.74 -21.21 4.25
N PRO A 7 4.46 -20.10 4.10
CA PRO A 7 5.51 -19.69 5.04
C PRO A 7 4.92 -19.08 6.32
N ASP A 8 5.72 -19.01 7.39
CA ASP A 8 5.41 -18.22 8.58
C ASP A 8 5.39 -16.72 8.25
N TYR A 9 6.34 -16.27 7.42
CA TYR A 9 6.48 -14.89 7.00
C TYR A 9 6.57 -14.77 5.48
N HIS A 10 5.68 -13.95 4.91
CA HIS A 10 5.70 -13.58 3.50
C HIS A 10 6.00 -12.09 3.38
N PHE A 11 7.14 -11.79 2.77
CA PHE A 11 7.56 -10.43 2.48
C PHE A 11 7.45 -10.11 1.00
N LEU A 12 7.13 -8.85 0.70
CA LEU A 12 7.16 -8.28 -0.64
C LEU A 12 8.20 -7.16 -0.65
N TYR A 13 9.23 -7.31 -1.46
CA TYR A 13 10.32 -6.36 -1.58
C TYR A 13 10.37 -5.80 -3.01
N PHE A 14 10.42 -4.48 -3.12
CA PHE A 14 10.61 -3.80 -4.40
C PHE A 14 12.04 -3.31 -4.47
N ALA A 15 12.72 -3.64 -5.57
CA ALA A 15 14.06 -3.12 -5.79
C ALA A 15 14.05 -1.57 -5.76
N PRO A 16 15.04 -0.92 -5.13
CA PRO A 16 15.11 0.54 -4.99
C PRO A 16 14.83 1.36 -6.27
N PRO A 17 15.33 0.97 -7.47
CA PRO A 17 15.08 1.76 -8.68
C PRO A 17 13.64 1.75 -9.17
N LEU A 18 12.76 0.93 -8.59
CA LEU A 18 11.35 0.90 -8.96
C LEU A 18 10.62 2.12 -8.36
N GLY A 19 10.87 2.49 -7.10
CA GLY A 19 10.14 3.60 -6.46
C GLY A 19 8.81 3.18 -5.84
N ALA A 20 8.22 4.05 -5.01
CA ALA A 20 7.07 3.71 -4.17
C ALA A 20 5.74 3.62 -4.95
N GLU A 21 5.64 4.35 -6.06
CA GLU A 21 4.50 4.33 -6.98
C GLU A 21 4.19 2.91 -7.50
N TRP A 22 5.20 2.04 -7.57
CA TRP A 22 5.04 0.64 -7.97
C TRP A 22 4.14 -0.14 -7.04
N PHE A 23 4.27 0.05 -5.73
CA PHE A 23 3.47 -0.68 -4.76
C PHE A 23 1.98 -0.35 -4.91
N PHE A 24 1.65 0.94 -5.08
CA PHE A 24 0.27 1.40 -5.09
C PHE A 24 -0.50 1.00 -6.36
N ASP A 25 0.15 0.88 -7.51
CA ASP A 25 -0.53 0.52 -8.77
C ASP A 25 -0.28 -0.93 -9.23
N ALA A 26 0.95 -1.44 -9.19
CA ALA A 26 1.26 -2.77 -9.73
C ALA A 26 0.92 -3.90 -8.77
N ALA A 27 1.12 -3.70 -7.47
CA ALA A 27 1.04 -4.77 -6.49
C ALA A 27 -0.26 -4.79 -5.69
N ARG A 28 -1.16 -3.82 -5.91
CA ARG A 28 -2.38 -3.67 -5.11
C ARG A 28 -3.22 -4.94 -5.03
N ARG A 29 -3.56 -5.56 -6.17
CA ARG A 29 -4.37 -6.79 -6.19
C ARG A 29 -3.67 -7.97 -5.51
N TYR A 30 -2.37 -8.09 -5.73
CA TYR A 30 -1.54 -9.11 -5.08
C TYR A 30 -1.52 -8.91 -3.57
N TRP A 31 -1.32 -7.68 -3.12
CA TRP A 31 -1.32 -7.33 -1.70
C TRP A 31 -2.69 -7.52 -1.05
N GLU A 32 -3.76 -7.08 -1.69
CA GLU A 32 -5.12 -7.27 -1.19
C GLU A 32 -5.47 -8.75 -0.99
N ARG A 33 -4.93 -9.64 -1.85
CA ARG A 33 -5.16 -11.08 -1.81
C ARG A 33 -4.30 -11.81 -0.77
N PHE A 34 -2.99 -11.60 -0.76
CA PHE A 34 -2.05 -12.39 0.05
C PHE A 34 -1.55 -11.67 1.30
N ARG A 35 -1.76 -10.35 1.38
CA ARG A 35 -1.36 -9.48 2.50
C ARG A 35 0.10 -9.68 2.95
N PRO A 36 1.08 -9.73 2.03
CA PRO A 36 2.48 -9.80 2.42
C PRO A 36 2.89 -8.53 3.17
N THR A 37 3.90 -8.66 4.02
CA THR A 37 4.54 -7.50 4.66
C THR A 37 5.48 -6.84 3.64
N VAL A 38 5.31 -5.55 3.40
CA VAL A 38 6.15 -4.82 2.45
C VAL A 38 7.45 -4.41 3.14
N LEU A 39 8.58 -4.69 2.51
CA LEU A 39 9.90 -4.29 2.97
C LEU A 39 10.51 -3.26 2.01
N SER A 40 11.12 -2.23 2.58
CA SER A 40 12.00 -1.30 1.87
C SER A 40 13.48 -1.68 1.97
N ASP A 41 13.83 -2.54 2.94
CA ASP A 41 15.21 -2.96 3.22
C ASP A 41 15.20 -4.44 3.66
N LEU A 42 16.08 -5.25 3.07
CA LEU A 42 16.22 -6.66 3.43
C LEU A 42 16.85 -6.84 4.81
N SER A 43 17.56 -5.85 5.34
CA SER A 43 18.19 -5.88 6.67
C SER A 43 17.18 -6.18 7.79
N PHE A 44 15.90 -5.84 7.62
CA PHE A 44 14.84 -6.16 8.57
C PHE A 44 14.62 -7.66 8.79
N LEU A 45 15.00 -8.50 7.82
CA LEU A 45 14.88 -9.95 7.94
C LEU A 45 15.78 -10.54 9.04
N ARG A 46 16.77 -9.79 9.51
CA ARG A 46 17.64 -10.16 10.66
C ARG A 46 16.87 -10.28 11.97
N PHE A 47 15.75 -9.58 12.08
CA PHE A 47 14.94 -9.56 13.30
C PHE A 47 13.94 -10.71 13.36
N ILE A 48 13.76 -11.47 12.26
CA ILE A 48 12.89 -12.63 12.26
C ILE A 48 13.54 -13.77 13.05
N PRO A 49 12.82 -14.41 13.99
CA PRO A 49 13.37 -15.53 14.74
C PRO A 49 13.94 -16.64 13.85
N ARG A 50 15.00 -17.30 14.33
CA ARG A 50 15.54 -18.50 13.67
C ARG A 50 14.51 -19.64 13.75
N GLY A 51 14.52 -20.53 12.77
CA GLY A 51 13.59 -21.66 12.69
C GLY A 51 12.19 -21.33 12.14
N ARG A 52 11.94 -20.06 11.76
CA ARG A 52 10.74 -19.64 11.03
C ARG A 52 10.98 -19.65 9.54
N SER A 53 10.01 -20.14 8.79
CA SER A 53 10.04 -20.15 7.33
C SER A 53 9.74 -18.74 6.78
N VAL A 54 10.67 -18.23 5.99
CA VAL A 54 10.59 -16.88 5.40
C VAL A 54 10.63 -17.02 3.89
N ILE A 55 9.71 -16.35 3.20
CA ILE A 55 9.81 -16.13 1.75
C ILE A 55 9.78 -14.65 1.44
N VAL A 56 10.60 -14.25 0.49
CA VAL A 56 10.65 -12.88 -0.02
C VAL A 56 10.31 -12.92 -1.50
N THR A 57 9.14 -12.38 -1.84
CA THR A 57 8.79 -12.07 -3.22
C THR A 57 9.50 -10.77 -3.60
N VAL A 58 10.48 -10.86 -4.48
CA VAL A 58 11.28 -9.73 -4.94
C VAL A 58 10.80 -9.30 -6.31
N VAL A 59 10.30 -8.07 -6.40
CA VAL A 59 9.93 -7.42 -7.65
C VAL A 59 11.12 -6.60 -8.12
N THR A 60 11.71 -6.95 -9.24
CA THR A 60 12.97 -6.37 -9.70
C THR A 60 13.19 -6.49 -11.20
N ARG A 61 14.15 -5.73 -11.72
CA ARG A 61 14.61 -5.82 -13.11
C ARG A 61 15.68 -6.89 -13.26
N ARG A 62 15.93 -7.32 -14.50
CA ARG A 62 16.86 -8.41 -14.81
C ARG A 62 18.31 -8.10 -14.41
N ASP A 63 18.71 -6.84 -14.45
CA ASP A 63 20.07 -6.40 -14.09
C ASP A 63 20.36 -6.47 -12.59
N THR A 64 19.35 -6.33 -11.73
CA THR A 64 19.53 -6.29 -10.27
C THR A 64 19.14 -7.59 -9.55
N VAL A 65 18.54 -8.55 -10.25
CA VAL A 65 18.03 -9.80 -9.64
C VAL A 65 19.13 -10.58 -8.90
N GLU A 66 20.29 -10.76 -9.52
CA GLU A 66 21.38 -11.55 -8.94
C GLU A 66 21.97 -10.88 -7.70
N GLN A 67 22.18 -9.56 -7.78
CA GLN A 67 22.67 -8.77 -6.65
C GLN A 67 21.74 -8.87 -5.45
N ILE A 68 20.43 -8.74 -5.65
CA ILE A 68 19.44 -8.84 -4.57
C ILE A 68 19.40 -10.27 -4.01
N GLY A 69 19.53 -11.29 -4.85
CA GLY A 69 19.61 -12.68 -4.41
C GLY A 69 20.81 -12.93 -3.49
N VAL A 70 21.98 -12.37 -3.82
CA VAL A 70 23.19 -12.44 -2.99
C VAL A 70 22.99 -11.69 -1.67
N GLU A 71 22.42 -10.49 -1.71
CA GLU A 71 22.13 -9.70 -0.52
C GLU A 71 21.17 -10.45 0.43
N LEU A 72 20.09 -11.01 -0.10
CA LEU A 72 19.16 -11.83 0.67
C LEU A 72 19.88 -13.03 1.31
N ALA A 73 20.73 -13.73 0.56
CA ALA A 73 21.47 -14.87 1.09
C ALA A 73 22.45 -14.49 2.21
N GLN A 74 23.04 -13.30 2.15
CA GLN A 74 23.91 -12.77 3.22
C GLN A 74 23.12 -12.41 4.48
N VAL A 75 21.92 -11.86 4.31
CA VAL A 75 21.09 -11.42 5.44
C VAL A 75 20.34 -12.60 6.09
N ARG A 76 19.76 -13.48 5.27
CA ARG A 76 18.92 -14.61 5.68
C ARG A 76 19.10 -15.78 4.71
N PRO A 77 20.13 -16.64 4.89
CA PRO A 77 20.43 -17.73 3.97
C PRO A 77 19.35 -18.83 3.92
N ASP A 78 18.50 -18.91 4.94
CA ASP A 78 17.37 -19.82 5.04
C ASP A 78 16.06 -19.25 4.45
N ALA A 79 16.08 -18.01 3.92
CA ALA A 79 14.93 -17.43 3.25
C ALA A 79 14.76 -17.99 1.84
N TYR A 80 13.51 -18.25 1.45
CA TYR A 80 13.15 -18.56 0.08
C TYR A 80 13.13 -17.28 -0.76
N TYR A 81 13.76 -17.36 -1.93
CA TYR A 81 13.84 -16.28 -2.90
C TYR A 81 12.83 -16.53 -4.04
N ASP A 82 11.81 -15.68 -4.15
CA ASP A 82 10.81 -15.71 -5.22
C ASP A 82 10.94 -14.43 -6.06
N ALA A 83 11.68 -14.51 -7.16
CA ALA A 83 11.92 -13.36 -8.02
C ALA A 83 10.82 -13.19 -9.08
N VAL A 84 10.20 -12.01 -9.12
CA VAL A 84 9.38 -11.51 -10.22
C VAL A 84 10.24 -10.57 -11.03
N VAL A 85 10.89 -11.14 -12.05
CA VAL A 85 11.84 -10.43 -12.92
C VAL A 85 11.14 -10.04 -14.21
N GLN A 86 11.00 -8.74 -14.46
CA GLN A 86 10.62 -8.21 -15.77
C GLN A 86 11.37 -6.91 -16.06
N ASP A 87 11.40 -6.48 -17.31
CA ASP A 87 12.03 -5.21 -17.67
C ASP A 87 11.02 -4.06 -17.69
N LEU A 88 9.74 -4.37 -17.98
CA LEU A 88 8.67 -3.39 -18.12
C LEU A 88 7.70 -3.45 -16.93
N PHE A 89 7.22 -2.26 -16.54
CA PHE A 89 6.23 -2.09 -15.48
C PHE A 89 4.94 -2.88 -15.73
N ALA A 90 4.40 -2.77 -16.95
CA ALA A 90 3.16 -3.43 -17.33
C ALA A 90 3.24 -4.95 -17.16
N ASP A 91 4.40 -5.54 -17.47
CA ASP A 91 4.61 -6.98 -17.38
C ASP A 91 4.71 -7.45 -15.93
N MET A 92 5.40 -6.71 -15.04
CA MET A 92 5.43 -7.04 -13.62
C MET A 92 4.03 -7.00 -13.02
N LYS A 93 3.26 -5.95 -13.32
CA LYS A 93 1.87 -5.81 -12.90
C LYS A 93 1.02 -6.97 -13.40
N ALA A 94 1.18 -7.36 -14.66
CA ALA A 94 0.47 -8.50 -15.24
C ALA A 94 0.79 -9.81 -14.51
N VAL A 95 2.07 -10.07 -14.19
CA VAL A 95 2.47 -11.26 -13.42
C VAL A 95 1.88 -11.26 -12.01
N LEU A 96 1.97 -10.15 -11.29
CA LEU A 96 1.42 -10.05 -9.93
C LEU A 96 -0.10 -10.22 -9.92
N ASN A 97 -0.80 -9.63 -10.90
CA ASN A 97 -2.24 -9.80 -11.07
C ASN A 97 -2.60 -11.25 -11.40
N GLN A 98 -1.87 -11.88 -12.32
CA GLN A 98 -2.08 -13.29 -12.67
C GLN A 98 -1.91 -14.20 -11.46
N ARG A 99 -0.89 -13.95 -10.62
CA ARG A 99 -0.68 -14.68 -9.35
C ARG A 99 -1.86 -14.51 -8.40
N ALA A 100 -2.37 -13.29 -8.26
CA ALA A 100 -3.52 -12.99 -7.41
C ALA A 100 -4.82 -13.67 -7.91
N GLU A 101 -5.04 -13.67 -9.23
CA GLU A 101 -6.21 -14.29 -9.88
C GLU A 101 -6.19 -15.81 -9.75
N ARG A 102 -5.03 -16.42 -9.90
CA ARG A 102 -4.85 -17.89 -9.82
C ARG A 102 -4.68 -18.41 -8.40
N VAL A 103 -4.56 -17.53 -7.40
CA VAL A 103 -4.28 -17.87 -5.99
C VAL A 103 -2.93 -18.60 -5.85
N TRP A 104 -1.94 -18.16 -6.63
CA TRP A 104 -0.58 -18.72 -6.67
C TRP A 104 0.43 -17.67 -6.18
N PRO A 105 0.61 -17.49 -4.86
CA PRO A 105 1.41 -16.40 -4.32
C PRO A 105 2.85 -16.40 -4.85
N PHE A 106 3.43 -17.58 -5.07
CA PHE A 106 4.82 -17.78 -5.48
C PHE A 106 4.94 -18.26 -6.94
N GLY A 107 3.95 -17.96 -7.78
CA GLY A 107 3.91 -18.38 -9.19
C GLY A 107 3.59 -19.86 -9.40
N VAL A 108 3.46 -20.63 -8.31
CA VAL A 108 3.07 -22.04 -8.30
C VAL A 108 1.86 -22.24 -7.39
N PRO A 109 1.01 -23.24 -7.64
CA PRO A 109 -0.02 -23.63 -6.68
C PRO A 109 0.64 -24.04 -5.37
N LEU A 110 0.07 -23.57 -4.26
CA LEU A 110 0.40 -24.15 -2.97
C LEU A 110 -0.04 -25.63 -3.02
N ALA A 111 0.86 -26.53 -2.66
CA ALA A 111 0.45 -27.85 -2.25
C ALA A 111 -0.56 -27.65 -1.12
N THR A 112 -1.72 -28.31 -1.22
CA THR A 112 -2.71 -28.33 -0.16
C THR A 112 -2.07 -28.98 1.06
N ALA A 113 -1.37 -28.17 1.86
CA ALA A 113 -0.87 -28.58 3.15
C ALA A 113 -2.12 -28.81 4.01
N GLN A 114 -2.32 -30.07 4.41
CA GLN A 114 -3.17 -30.40 5.54
C GLN A 114 -2.87 -29.38 6.66
N PRO A 115 -3.88 -28.68 7.22
CA PRO A 115 -3.62 -27.73 8.28
C PRO A 115 -2.95 -28.48 9.43
N GLY A 116 -1.67 -28.19 9.65
CA GLY A 116 -1.02 -28.54 10.90
C GLY A 116 -1.76 -27.82 12.03
N PRO A 117 -2.02 -28.47 13.17
CA PRO A 117 -2.47 -27.73 14.33
C PRO A 117 -1.39 -26.69 14.66
N ASP A 118 -1.81 -25.48 15.01
CA ASP A 118 -0.99 -24.46 15.66
C ASP A 118 -0.28 -23.43 14.76
N ASN A 119 -1.00 -22.80 13.84
CA ASN A 119 -0.71 -21.40 13.50
C ASN A 119 -1.97 -20.52 13.64
N ARG A 120 -2.51 -20.51 14.87
CA ARG A 120 -3.40 -19.44 15.30
C ARG A 120 -2.50 -18.23 15.53
N LEU A 121 -2.47 -17.32 14.55
CA LEU A 121 -2.18 -15.92 14.85
C LEU A 121 -3.19 -15.52 15.92
N ASP A 122 -2.75 -15.46 17.18
CA ASP A 122 -3.51 -14.74 18.18
C ASP A 122 -3.58 -13.29 17.69
N PRO A 123 -4.76 -12.76 17.35
CA PRO A 123 -4.88 -11.33 17.20
C PRO A 123 -4.45 -10.74 18.55
N THR A 124 -3.49 -9.82 18.50
CA THR A 124 -3.12 -8.92 19.59
C THR A 124 -4.27 -8.73 20.58
N PRO A 125 -4.11 -8.97 21.89
CA PRO A 125 -5.22 -8.89 22.83
C PRO A 125 -5.91 -7.52 22.73
N GLY A 126 -7.07 -7.50 22.08
CA GLY A 126 -8.05 -6.44 22.28
C GLY A 126 -8.51 -6.49 23.73
N PRO A 127 -8.90 -5.36 24.33
CA PRO A 127 -9.33 -5.35 25.73
C PRO A 127 -10.52 -6.30 25.91
N LEU A 128 -10.36 -7.28 26.79
CA LEU A 128 -11.41 -8.18 27.25
C LEU A 128 -12.42 -7.37 28.07
N ILE A 129 -13.50 -6.93 27.43
CA ILE A 129 -14.68 -6.46 28.15
C ILE A 129 -15.89 -7.20 27.59
N SER A 130 -16.08 -8.42 28.10
CA SER A 130 -17.36 -9.12 27.99
C SER A 130 -18.24 -8.61 29.13
N GLY A 131 -19.21 -7.76 28.77
CA GLY A 131 -20.17 -7.16 29.68
C GLY A 131 -20.84 -5.99 28.99
N SER A 132 -22.16 -6.06 28.82
CA SER A 132 -22.95 -4.94 28.30
C SER A 132 -22.61 -3.66 29.06
N PRO A 133 -22.20 -2.57 28.40
CA PRO A 133 -21.92 -1.33 29.10
C PRO A 133 -23.25 -0.76 29.61
N VAL A 134 -23.44 -0.80 30.93
CA VAL A 134 -24.39 0.11 31.60
C VAL A 134 -23.76 1.50 31.52
N PRO A 135 -24.36 2.46 30.79
CA PRO A 135 -23.78 3.79 30.66
C PRO A 135 -23.83 4.50 32.01
N THR A 136 -22.68 4.66 32.66
CA THR A 136 -22.55 5.40 33.93
C THR A 136 -22.35 6.91 33.72
N ARG A 137 -22.56 7.41 32.49
CA ARG A 137 -22.51 8.83 32.17
C ARG A 137 -23.51 9.12 31.04
N ALA A 138 -24.27 10.20 31.17
CA ALA A 138 -25.12 10.70 30.10
C ALA A 138 -24.28 10.92 28.82
N PRO A 139 -24.80 10.58 27.63
CA PRO A 139 -24.07 10.76 26.38
C PRO A 139 -23.75 12.25 26.20
N SER A 140 -22.46 12.57 26.13
CA SER A 140 -22.04 13.86 25.61
C SER A 140 -22.36 13.85 24.12
N GLY A 141 -23.42 14.56 23.75
CA GLY A 141 -23.89 14.65 22.38
C GLY A 141 -22.78 15.11 21.44
N PHE A 142 -22.77 14.55 20.23
CA PHE A 142 -22.05 15.14 19.13
C PHE A 142 -22.60 16.55 18.90
N ILE A 143 -21.78 17.58 19.13
CA ILE A 143 -22.05 18.89 18.55
C ILE A 143 -21.59 18.82 17.10
N THR A 144 -22.50 18.45 16.21
CA THR A 144 -22.35 18.76 14.78
C THR A 144 -22.63 20.25 14.65
N GLN A 145 -21.58 21.08 14.67
CA GLN A 145 -21.74 22.44 14.13
C GLN A 145 -21.88 22.32 12.62
N THR A 146 -23.12 22.25 12.14
CA THR A 146 -23.42 22.65 10.77
C THR A 146 -23.10 24.15 10.69
N PRO A 147 -22.17 24.60 9.83
CA PRO A 147 -22.00 26.03 9.61
C PRO A 147 -23.35 26.61 9.14
N THR A 148 -23.82 27.61 9.89
CA THR A 148 -25.00 28.38 9.50
C THR A 148 -24.76 28.94 8.10
N PRO A 149 -25.67 28.74 7.12
CA PRO A 149 -25.58 29.47 5.88
C PRO A 149 -25.66 30.97 6.21
N MET A 150 -24.64 31.72 5.81
CA MET A 150 -24.68 33.18 5.84
C MET A 150 -25.97 33.65 5.16
N PRO A 151 -26.67 34.68 5.69
CA PRO A 151 -27.75 35.31 4.95
C PRO A 151 -27.19 35.79 3.62
N THR A 152 -27.79 35.29 2.54
CA THR A 152 -27.60 35.80 1.18
C THR A 152 -27.77 37.31 1.24
N ALA A 153 -26.72 38.06 0.88
CA ALA A 153 -26.86 39.49 0.63
C ALA A 153 -28.00 39.69 -0.39
N PRO A 154 -28.88 40.68 -0.20
CA PRO A 154 -29.95 40.94 -1.15
C PRO A 154 -29.33 41.13 -2.53
N VAL A 155 -29.80 40.35 -3.49
CA VAL A 155 -29.56 40.58 -4.92
C VAL A 155 -30.03 42.01 -5.20
N PRO A 156 -29.15 42.92 -5.66
CA PRO A 156 -29.62 44.22 -6.12
C PRO A 156 -30.55 43.95 -7.31
N THR A 157 -31.81 44.34 -7.16
CA THR A 157 -32.76 44.45 -8.28
C THR A 157 -32.07 45.24 -9.39
N PRO A 158 -32.05 44.74 -10.65
CA PRO A 158 -31.54 45.53 -11.75
C PRO A 158 -32.41 46.77 -11.89
N ASP A 159 -31.81 47.93 -11.65
CA ASP A 159 -32.40 49.22 -12.01
C ASP A 159 -32.52 49.25 -13.55
N PRO A 160 -33.71 49.50 -14.13
CA PRO A 160 -33.90 49.51 -15.58
C PRO A 160 -33.34 50.80 -16.21
N GLY A 161 -32.07 51.12 -15.95
CA GLY A 161 -31.46 52.38 -16.39
C GLY A 161 -29.93 52.49 -16.35
N ALA A 162 -29.16 51.47 -15.95
CA ALA A 162 -27.70 51.60 -15.84
C ALA A 162 -26.95 50.99 -17.04
N THR A 163 -26.38 51.87 -17.87
CA THR A 163 -25.48 51.60 -18.99
C THR A 163 -24.23 50.80 -18.60
N THR A 164 -23.93 49.76 -19.39
CA THR A 164 -22.72 48.94 -19.40
C THR A 164 -21.43 49.76 -19.45
N THR A 165 -20.50 49.54 -18.51
CA THR A 165 -19.04 49.72 -18.71
C THR A 165 -18.27 49.14 -17.52
N GLY A 166 -17.35 48.18 -17.76
CA GLY A 166 -16.35 47.77 -16.77
C GLY A 166 -16.07 46.28 -16.67
N GLN A 167 -15.47 45.68 -17.71
CA GLN A 167 -14.68 44.45 -17.55
C GLN A 167 -13.37 44.83 -16.85
N GLU A 168 -13.11 44.30 -15.66
CA GLU A 168 -11.83 44.44 -14.98
C GLU A 168 -10.77 43.53 -15.65
N PRO A 169 -9.59 44.04 -16.03
CA PRO A 169 -8.56 43.24 -16.69
C PRO A 169 -7.83 42.33 -15.69
N ILE A 170 -7.76 41.04 -16.02
CA ILE A 170 -6.92 40.03 -15.36
C ILE A 170 -5.43 40.41 -15.47
N GLN A 171 -4.77 40.68 -14.34
CA GLN A 171 -3.32 40.89 -14.26
C GLN A 171 -2.56 39.57 -14.44
N PRO A 172 -1.59 39.47 -15.38
CA PRO A 172 -0.70 38.31 -15.46
C PRO A 172 0.42 38.37 -14.42
N THR A 173 0.68 37.23 -13.77
CA THR A 173 1.79 37.02 -12.83
C THR A 173 3.15 37.21 -13.52
N PRO A 174 4.06 38.08 -13.01
CA PRO A 174 5.39 38.27 -13.60
C PRO A 174 6.30 37.04 -13.43
N GLY A 175 6.87 36.55 -14.54
CA GLY A 175 7.94 35.56 -14.56
C GLY A 175 9.33 36.17 -14.32
N PRO A 176 10.37 35.35 -14.08
CA PRO A 176 11.69 35.82 -13.68
C PRO A 176 12.44 36.51 -14.84
N LEU A 177 12.95 37.72 -14.58
CA LEU A 177 13.88 38.48 -15.44
C LEU A 177 15.30 37.87 -15.33
N ILE A 178 15.82 37.32 -16.42
CA ILE A 178 17.26 37.14 -16.64
C ILE A 178 17.60 37.93 -17.90
N GLY A 179 18.38 39.01 -17.72
CA GLY A 179 18.74 39.97 -18.76
C GLY A 179 19.96 39.56 -19.58
N GLY A 180 20.03 40.13 -20.79
CA GLY A 180 21.13 40.09 -21.74
C GLY A 180 20.74 40.82 -23.01
#